data_AF-A0A6I2ZTS9-F1
#
_entry.id   AF-A0A6I2ZTS9-F1
#
_cell.length_a   1.000
_cell.length_b   1.000
_cell.length_c   1.000
_cell.angle_alpha   90.00
_cell.angle_beta   90.00
_cell.angle_gamma   90.00
#
_symmetry.space_group_name_H-M   'P 1'
#
loop_
_entity.id
_entity.type
_entity.pdbx_description
1 polymer ?
#
loop_
_entity_poly.entity_id
_entity_poly.type
_entity_poly.pdbx_seq_one_letter_code
_entity_poly.pdbx_strand_id
1 'polypeptide(L)' 'MASHCDACGKSPSFGNSISHSHRRTSRRWNPNIQTVRTVI' A
#
# COMPACT_ATOMS: atom_id res chain seq x y z
N MET A 1 9.57 6.07 -2.35
CA MET A 1 8.24 6.68 -2.58
C MET A 1 7.48 6.78 -1.29
N ALA A 2 6.95 7.96 -0.97
CA ALA A 2 5.92 8.09 0.05
C ALA A 2 4.74 7.23 -0.41
N SER A 3 4.33 6.28 0.41
CA SER A 3 3.22 5.37 0.11
C SER A 3 1.87 6.03 0.42
N HIS A 4 1.84 7.36 0.27
CA HIS A 4 0.72 8.25 0.45
C HIS A 4 0.42 8.95 -0.87
N CYS A 5 -0.84 8.92 -1.30
CA CYS A 5 -1.31 9.59 -2.50
C CYS A 5 -1.64 11.04 -2.21
N ASP A 6 -1.00 12.00 -2.88
CA ASP A 6 -1.25 13.43 -2.64
C ASP A 6 -2.64 13.89 -3.11
N ALA A 7 -3.18 13.28 -4.17
CA ALA A 7 -4.51 13.62 -4.69
C ALA A 7 -5.66 12.98 -3.90
N CYS A 8 -5.44 11.77 -3.38
CA CYS A 8 -6.49 10.89 -2.88
C CYS A 8 -6.32 10.48 -1.42
N GLY A 9 -5.25 10.91 -0.75
CA GLY A 9 -4.97 10.64 0.66
C GLY A 9 -4.72 9.18 1.02
N LYS A 10 -4.77 8.26 0.04
CA LYS A 10 -4.63 6.81 0.27
C LYS A 10 -3.30 6.51 0.95
N SER A 11 -3.36 5.82 2.08
CA SER A 11 -2.23 5.37 2.86
C SER A 11 -2.16 3.84 2.89
N PRO A 12 -1.04 3.26 3.35
CA PRO A 12 -0.89 1.82 3.39
C PRO A 12 -1.61 1.22 4.58
N SER A 13 -2.20 0.05 4.37
CA SER A 13 -2.83 -0.73 5.43
C SER A 13 -1.92 -1.85 5.90
N PHE A 14 -2.07 -2.26 7.15
CA PHE A 14 -1.29 -3.32 7.79
C PHE A 14 -2.18 -4.52 8.14
N GLY A 15 -1.60 -5.71 8.14
CA GLY A 15 -2.26 -6.92 8.61
C GLY A 15 -1.41 -8.16 8.38
N ASN A 16 -2.03 -9.32 8.25
CA ASN A 16 -1.32 -10.59 8.16
C ASN A 16 -1.62 -11.33 6.85
N SER A 17 -0.62 -11.99 6.30
CA SER A 17 -0.81 -13.08 5.34
C SER A 17 -1.12 -14.35 6.13
N ILE A 18 -2.18 -15.05 5.75
CA ILE A 18 -2.58 -16.32 6.37
C ILE A 18 -2.25 -17.44 5.40
N SER A 19 -1.39 -18.37 5.79
CA SER A 19 -1.07 -19.56 4.98
C SER A 19 -2.18 -20.61 5.08
N HIS A 20 -2.11 -21.63 4.21
CA HIS A 20 -2.99 -22.80 4.29
C HIS A 20 -2.95 -23.49 5.66
N SER A 21 -1.78 -23.50 6.32
CA SER A 21 -1.58 -24.01 7.68
C SER A 21 -1.86 -22.99 8.80
N HIS A 22 -2.52 -21.87 8.48
CA HIS A 22 -2.86 -20.79 9.41
C HIS A 22 -1.64 -20.12 10.08
N ARG A 23 -0.45 -20.14 9.44
CA ARG A 23 0.64 -19.24 9.87
C ARG A 23 0.31 -17.82 9.49
N ARG A 24 0.48 -16.91 10.45
CA ARG A 24 0.29 -15.47 10.29
C ARG A 24 1.65 -14.81 10.15
N THR A 25 1.89 -14.15 9.02
CA THR A 25 3.07 -13.31 8.80
C THR A 25 2.65 -11.86 8.59
N SER A 26 3.32 -10.92 9.26
CA SER A 26 3.03 -9.49 9.09
C SER A 26 3.25 -9.06 7.64
N ARG A 27 2.31 -8.30 7.09
CA ARG A 27 2.37 -7.71 5.75
C ARG A 27 1.76 -6.32 5.71
N ARG A 28 2.11 -5.60 4.66
CA ARG A 28 1.59 -4.27 4.33
C ARG A 28 0.91 -4.31 2.96
N TRP A 29 -0.23 -3.66 2.82
CA TRP A 29 -0.87 -3.37 1.53
C TRP A 29 -0.58 -1.93 1.14
N ASN A 30 0.27 -1.75 0.15
CA ASN A 30 0.59 -0.43 -0.38
C ASN A 30 -0.42 -0.05 -1.47
N PRO A 31 -0.89 1.21 -1.49
CA PRO A 31 -1.65 1.72 -2.61
C PRO A 31 -0.76 1.75 -3.87
N ASN A 32 -1.37 1.46 -5.03
CA ASN A 32 -0.70 1.53 -6.32
C ASN A 32 -0.55 3.00 -6.78
N ILE A 33 0.37 3.73 -6.17
CA ILE A 33 0.66 5.13 -6.50
C ILE A 33 1.57 5.17 -7.72
N GLN A 34 1.12 5.85 -8.77
CA GLN A 34 1.85 6.04 -10.01
C GLN A 34 2.43 7.45 -10.08
N THR A 35 3.66 7.59 -10.57
CA THR A 35 4.29 8.88 -10.76
C THR A 35 3.73 9.55 -12.00
N VAL A 36 3.06 10.69 -11.83
CA VAL A 36 2.53 11.50 -12.93
C VAL A 36 3.30 12.81 -12.99
N ARG A 37 3.72 13.23 -14.19
CA ARG A 37 4.28 14.56 -14.42
C ARG A 37 3.19 15.45 -14.97
N THR A 38 2.78 16.45 -14.20
CA THR A 38 1.80 17.45 -14.64
C THR A 38 2.54 18.66 -15.19
N VAL A 39 2.10 19.15 -16.35
CA VAL A 39 2.47 20.47 -16.83
C VAL A 39 1.59 21.46 -16.08
N ILE A 40 2.21 22.43 -15.41
CA ILE A 40 1.52 23.57 -14.81
C ILE A 40 1.60 24.71 -15.81
#